data_AF-A0A091QW72-F1
#
_entry.id   AF-A0A091QW72-F1
#
_cell.length_a   1.000
_cell.length_b   1.000
_cell.length_c   1.000
_cell.angle_alpha   90.00
_cell.angle_beta   90.00
_cell.angle_gamma   90.00
#
_symmetry.space_group_name_H-M   'P 1'
#
loop_
_entity.id
_entity.type
_entity.pdbx_description
1 polymer ?
#
loop_
_entity_poly.entity_id
_entity_poly.type
_entity_poly.pdbx_seq_one_letter_code
_entity_poly.pdbx_strand_id
1 'polypeptide(L)'
;QLACCCGTAACSLCCKCCPKIKQSTSTRFMYALYFILVTIICCVMMSTTVANEMKTHIPFYTQMCKSIQAGEMCEKLVGYSAVYKVCFGMACFFFLFFLFTIKINSSKSCRAYIHNGFWLIKLILLAGMCSGAFFIPDQDTFLNAWRYVGATGGFLFIAIQLILLVEFAHKWNKNWTAGANHKQMWSGLLALVTLILYSVAVAALVLMALFYTHSEGCMYNKVLIGVNGGLCLFASLVAISPCVQNRQPHSGLLQSGIISCYVMYLTFSALSSKPPETILDENNQNITICVPEFSQGLHRDENLVTGLGTTILFGCILYS
;
A
#
# COMPACT_ATOMS: atom_id res chain seq x y z
N GLN A 1 -27.22 13.75 31.34
CA GLN A 1 -27.06 12.36 30.87
C GLN A 1 -26.23 12.37 29.58
N LEU A 2 -25.23 11.48 29.53
CA LEU A 2 -24.24 11.18 28.46
C LEU A 2 -23.42 12.36 27.88
N ALA A 3 -22.35 12.71 28.60
CA ALA A 3 -21.23 13.45 28.04
C ALA A 3 -20.33 12.53 27.18
N CYS A 4 -20.11 12.95 25.92
CA CYS A 4 -18.83 12.92 25.21
C CYS A 4 -17.87 11.72 25.42
N CYS A 5 -18.00 10.68 24.60
CA CYS A 5 -16.95 9.67 24.42
C CYS A 5 -16.27 9.78 23.04
N CYS A 6 -15.56 10.89 22.83
CA CYS A 6 -14.80 11.22 21.62
C CYS A 6 -15.68 11.69 20.43
N GLY A 7 -16.02 12.97 20.46
CA GLY A 7 -16.33 13.82 19.30
C GLY A 7 -15.61 15.17 19.51
N THR A 8 -15.58 16.04 18.51
CA THR A 8 -14.93 17.37 18.60
C THR A 8 -15.38 18.22 19.81
N ALA A 9 -16.61 17.98 20.31
CA ALA A 9 -17.13 18.61 21.53
C ALA A 9 -16.40 18.17 22.83
N ALA A 10 -15.81 16.97 22.88
CA ALA A 10 -15.04 16.48 24.02
C ALA A 10 -13.65 17.14 24.07
N CYS A 11 -13.01 17.29 22.90
CA CYS A 11 -11.70 17.91 22.79
C CYS A 11 -11.77 19.44 23.03
N SER A 12 -12.87 20.10 22.68
CA SER A 12 -13.07 21.52 22.98
C SER A 12 -13.32 21.80 24.47
N LEU A 13 -13.83 20.82 25.22
CA LEU A 13 -14.01 20.95 26.67
C LEU A 13 -12.72 20.63 27.45
N CYS A 14 -11.91 19.67 26.96
CA CYS A 14 -10.70 19.21 27.66
C CYS A 14 -9.41 19.93 27.22
N CYS A 15 -9.39 20.58 26.05
CA CYS A 15 -8.22 21.31 25.55
C CYS A 15 -8.64 22.68 24.98
N LYS A 16 -8.67 23.72 25.83
CA LYS A 16 -8.79 25.13 25.38
C LYS A 16 -7.64 25.59 24.48
N CYS A 17 -6.56 24.81 24.35
CA CYS A 17 -5.38 25.11 23.54
C CYS A 17 -5.36 24.46 22.15
N CYS A 18 -6.36 23.64 21.77
CA CYS A 18 -6.39 23.04 20.44
C CYS A 18 -7.08 23.96 19.42
N PRO A 19 -6.46 24.25 18.25
CA PRO A 19 -7.07 25.08 17.22
C PRO A 19 -8.38 24.44 16.73
N LYS A 20 -9.36 25.26 16.32
CA LYS A 20 -10.64 24.79 15.76
C LYS A 20 -10.39 24.07 14.43
N ILE A 21 -10.19 22.75 14.47
CA ILE A 21 -10.07 21.91 13.28
C ILE A 21 -11.43 21.83 12.58
N LYS A 22 -11.44 21.98 11.25
CA LYS A 22 -12.65 21.78 10.44
C LYS A 22 -13.17 20.35 10.66
N GLN A 23 -14.47 20.22 10.93
CA GLN A 23 -15.10 18.92 11.24
C GLN A 23 -14.82 17.86 10.15
N SER A 24 -14.88 18.24 8.86
CA SER A 24 -14.54 17.35 7.74
C SER A 24 -13.10 16.83 7.78
N THR A 25 -12.13 17.69 8.10
CA THR A 25 -10.72 17.30 8.24
C THR A 25 -10.51 16.36 9.43
N SER A 26 -11.18 16.62 10.56
CA SER A 26 -11.14 15.74 11.73
C SER A 26 -11.73 14.36 11.43
N THR A 27 -12.85 14.30 10.72
CA THR A 27 -13.49 13.02 10.34
C THR A 27 -12.59 12.17 9.45
N ARG A 28 -11.95 12.76 8.43
CA ARG A 28 -10.98 12.06 7.57
C ARG A 28 -9.80 11.51 8.36
N PHE A 29 -9.22 12.34 9.23
CA PHE A 29 -8.11 11.94 10.07
C PHE A 29 -8.45 10.74 10.99
N MET A 30 -9.64 10.75 11.61
CA MET A 30 -10.04 9.67 12.50
C MET A 30 -10.26 8.34 11.76
N TYR A 31 -10.83 8.36 10.55
CA TYR A 31 -10.93 7.14 9.73
C TYR A 31 -9.57 6.65 9.25
N ALA A 32 -8.65 7.55 8.89
CA ALA A 32 -7.26 7.19 8.60
C ALA A 32 -6.58 6.54 9.81
N LEU A 33 -6.82 7.07 11.02
CA LEU A 33 -6.31 6.48 12.26
C LEU A 33 -6.84 5.06 12.49
N TYR A 34 -8.13 4.80 12.24
CA TYR A 34 -8.67 3.44 12.33
C TYR A 34 -8.02 2.48 11.34
N PHE A 35 -7.85 2.92 10.10
CA PHE A 35 -7.15 2.13 9.09
C PHE A 35 -5.71 1.80 9.51
N ILE A 36 -4.96 2.81 9.97
CA ILE A 36 -3.57 2.64 10.43
C ILE A 36 -3.51 1.70 11.64
N LEU A 37 -4.38 1.88 12.63
CA LEU A 37 -4.41 1.06 13.84
C LEU A 37 -4.59 -0.42 13.51
N VAL A 38 -5.56 -0.75 12.67
CA VAL A 38 -5.78 -2.14 12.28
C VAL A 38 -4.67 -2.66 11.36
N THR A 39 -4.09 -1.81 10.50
CA THR A 39 -2.92 -2.20 9.69
C THR A 39 -1.73 -2.57 10.58
N ILE A 40 -1.48 -1.82 11.65
CA ILE A 40 -0.45 -2.14 12.65
C ILE A 40 -0.77 -3.49 13.31
N ILE A 41 -2.02 -3.75 13.68
CA ILE A 41 -2.44 -5.05 14.22
C ILE A 41 -2.15 -6.17 13.21
N CYS A 42 -2.48 -5.99 11.93
CA CYS A 42 -2.16 -6.98 10.89
C CYS A 42 -0.64 -7.22 10.76
N CYS A 43 0.19 -6.17 10.80
CA CYS A 43 1.65 -6.32 10.79
C CYS A 43 2.15 -7.09 12.02
N VAL A 44 1.58 -6.82 13.20
CA VAL A 44 1.92 -7.55 14.44
C VAL A 44 1.52 -9.02 14.34
N MET A 45 0.35 -9.32 13.78
CA MET A 45 -0.12 -10.71 13.57
C MET A 45 0.73 -11.49 12.57
N MET A 46 1.37 -10.80 11.62
CA MET A 46 2.30 -11.39 10.66
C MET A 46 3.71 -11.60 11.24
N SER A 47 4.00 -11.04 12.42
CA SER A 47 5.31 -11.16 13.07
C SER A 47 5.56 -12.58 13.59
N THR A 48 6.78 -13.07 13.37
CA THR A 48 7.25 -14.38 13.86
C THR A 48 7.20 -14.50 15.37
N THR A 49 7.38 -13.38 16.10
CA THR A 49 7.26 -13.35 17.57
C THR A 49 5.86 -13.74 18.02
N VAL A 50 4.82 -13.21 17.37
CA VAL A 50 3.43 -13.49 17.72
C VAL A 50 3.02 -14.89 17.29
N ALA A 51 3.53 -15.37 16.15
CA ALA A 51 3.31 -16.75 15.71
C ALA A 51 3.89 -17.77 16.71
N ASN A 52 5.10 -17.51 17.25
CA ASN A 52 5.74 -18.37 18.25
C ASN A 52 4.96 -18.39 19.57
N GLU A 53 4.51 -17.23 20.06
CA GLU A 53 3.69 -17.14 21.27
C GLU A 53 2.31 -17.80 21.10
N MET A 54 1.70 -17.70 19.91
CA MET A 54 0.45 -18.42 19.62
C MET A 54 0.65 -19.94 19.63
N LYS A 55 1.77 -20.43 19.10
CA LYS A 55 2.10 -21.86 19.08
C LYS A 55 2.26 -22.44 20.49
N THR A 56 2.83 -21.67 21.42
CA THR A 56 3.04 -22.10 22.81
C THR A 56 1.78 -21.99 23.67
N HIS A 57 0.94 -20.97 23.44
CA HIS A 57 -0.20 -20.67 24.30
C HIS A 57 -1.57 -21.11 23.76
N ILE A 58 -1.72 -21.43 22.47
CA ILE A 58 -3.01 -21.83 21.88
C ILE A 58 -3.06 -23.36 21.65
N PRO A 59 -3.85 -24.12 22.44
CA PRO A 59 -3.90 -25.58 22.34
C PRO A 59 -4.48 -26.10 21.01
N PHE A 60 -5.24 -25.28 20.28
CA PHE A 60 -5.84 -25.64 18.98
C PHE A 60 -4.94 -25.34 17.77
N TYR A 61 -3.75 -24.77 17.99
CA TYR A 61 -2.83 -24.36 16.92
C TYR A 61 -2.46 -25.53 15.98
N THR A 62 -2.12 -26.69 16.55
CA THR A 62 -1.76 -27.91 15.81
C THR A 62 -2.90 -28.46 14.98
N GLN A 63 -4.15 -28.30 15.43
CA GLN A 63 -5.34 -28.75 14.69
C GLN A 63 -5.66 -27.80 13.53
N MET A 64 -5.45 -26.50 13.73
CA MET A 64 -5.53 -25.49 12.68
C MET A 64 -4.47 -25.75 11.58
N CYS A 65 -3.23 -26.09 11.95
CA CYS A 65 -2.19 -26.49 11.00
C CYS A 65 -2.56 -27.73 10.17
N LYS A 66 -3.15 -28.75 10.82
CA LYS A 66 -3.58 -29.98 10.14
C LYS A 66 -4.75 -29.74 9.19
N SER A 67 -5.70 -28.88 9.55
CA SER A 67 -6.85 -28.54 8.71
C SER A 67 -6.46 -27.87 7.39
N ILE A 68 -5.37 -27.08 7.40
CA ILE A 68 -4.91 -26.33 6.22
C ILE A 68 -3.84 -27.12 5.43
N GLN A 69 -3.53 -28.37 5.82
CA GLN A 69 -2.45 -29.19 5.22
C GLN A 69 -1.11 -28.43 5.08
N ALA A 70 -0.79 -27.56 6.04
CA ALA A 70 0.22 -26.52 5.86
C ALA A 70 1.69 -26.98 5.97
N GLY A 71 1.94 -28.25 6.33
CA GLY A 71 3.30 -28.78 6.49
C GLY A 71 4.17 -27.94 7.44
N GLU A 72 5.45 -27.76 7.09
CA GLU A 72 6.43 -26.96 7.87
C GLU A 72 6.15 -25.45 7.84
N MET A 73 5.33 -24.95 6.90
CA MET A 73 5.01 -23.51 6.75
C MET A 73 3.76 -23.05 7.50
N CYS A 74 3.28 -23.84 8.47
CA CYS A 74 2.04 -23.51 9.18
C CYS A 74 2.05 -22.12 9.85
N GLU A 75 3.17 -21.69 10.42
CA GLU A 75 3.29 -20.40 11.10
C GLU A 75 2.95 -19.21 10.19
N LYS A 76 3.45 -19.21 8.95
CA LYS A 76 3.14 -18.17 7.97
C LYS A 76 1.68 -18.26 7.50
N LEU A 77 1.16 -19.47 7.26
CA LEU A 77 -0.22 -19.66 6.79
C LEU A 77 -1.27 -19.24 7.83
N VAL A 78 -1.04 -19.50 9.10
CA VAL A 78 -1.92 -19.05 10.20
C VAL A 78 -1.92 -17.52 10.29
N GLY A 79 -0.75 -16.88 10.19
CA GLY A 79 -0.62 -15.42 10.13
C GLY A 79 -1.42 -14.82 8.96
N TYR A 80 -1.25 -15.35 7.75
CA TYR A 80 -2.00 -14.89 6.57
C TYR A 80 -3.51 -15.05 6.73
N SER A 81 -3.98 -16.21 7.22
CA SER A 81 -5.41 -16.45 7.45
C SER A 81 -6.00 -15.43 8.44
N ALA A 82 -5.26 -15.15 9.51
CA ALA A 82 -5.70 -14.21 10.54
C ALA A 82 -5.75 -12.76 10.01
N VAL A 83 -4.76 -12.34 9.21
CA VAL A 83 -4.77 -11.04 8.52
C VAL A 83 -5.96 -10.93 7.56
N TYR A 84 -6.26 -11.97 6.78
CA TYR A 84 -7.40 -11.98 5.86
C TYR A 84 -8.73 -11.74 6.60
N LYS A 85 -8.94 -12.39 7.75
CA LYS A 85 -10.15 -12.24 8.57
C LYS A 85 -10.26 -10.84 9.19
N VAL A 86 -9.17 -10.30 9.72
CA VAL A 86 -9.16 -8.93 10.28
C VAL A 86 -9.41 -7.89 9.18
N CYS A 87 -8.76 -8.02 8.03
CA CYS A 87 -8.98 -7.15 6.87
C CYS A 87 -10.42 -7.26 6.34
N PHE A 88 -11.04 -8.45 6.38
CA PHE A 88 -12.46 -8.62 6.05
C PHE A 88 -13.37 -7.83 7.00
N GLY A 89 -13.16 -7.95 8.31
CA GLY A 89 -13.91 -7.17 9.32
C GLY A 89 -13.79 -5.66 9.09
N MET A 90 -12.59 -5.18 8.80
CA MET A 90 -12.35 -3.79 8.43
C MET A 90 -13.08 -3.40 7.13
N ALA A 91 -12.99 -4.22 6.09
CA ALA A 91 -13.64 -3.96 4.81
C ALA A 91 -15.16 -3.84 4.97
N CYS A 92 -15.78 -4.76 5.73
CA CYS A 92 -17.19 -4.70 6.06
C CYS A 92 -17.55 -3.43 6.85
N PHE A 93 -16.72 -3.02 7.83
CA PHE A 93 -16.93 -1.77 8.57
C PHE A 93 -16.97 -0.56 7.65
N PHE A 94 -15.97 -0.38 6.78
CA PHE A 94 -15.94 0.75 5.85
C PHE A 94 -17.04 0.65 4.80
N PHE A 95 -17.39 -0.54 4.33
CA PHE A 95 -18.48 -0.75 3.39
C PHE A 95 -19.84 -0.39 3.99
N LEU A 96 -20.11 -0.75 5.25
CA LEU A 96 -21.32 -0.34 5.96
C LEU A 96 -21.39 1.19 6.09
N PHE A 97 -20.29 1.85 6.43
CA PHE A 97 -20.27 3.32 6.49
C PHE A 97 -20.37 3.98 5.11
N PHE A 98 -19.84 3.35 4.06
CA PHE A 98 -20.07 3.77 2.68
C PHE A 98 -21.57 3.73 2.36
N LEU A 99 -22.25 2.60 2.58
CA LEU A 99 -23.70 2.48 2.37
C LEU A 99 -24.50 3.49 3.21
N PHE A 100 -24.12 3.68 4.47
CA PHE A 100 -24.77 4.61 5.39
C PHE A 100 -24.69 6.07 4.93
N THR A 101 -23.61 6.43 4.22
CA THR A 101 -23.35 7.79 3.73
C THR A 101 -23.89 8.08 2.34
N ILE A 102 -24.52 7.11 1.67
CA ILE A 102 -25.15 7.31 0.36
C ILE A 102 -26.25 8.39 0.46
N LYS A 103 -26.21 9.34 -0.49
CA LYS A 103 -27.16 10.47 -0.65
C LYS A 103 -27.28 11.37 0.59
N ILE A 104 -26.19 11.60 1.32
CA ILE A 104 -26.16 12.67 2.33
C ILE A 104 -25.86 14.00 1.62
N ASN A 105 -26.90 14.84 1.53
CA ASN A 105 -26.80 16.16 0.88
C ASN A 105 -26.52 17.32 1.86
N SER A 106 -26.62 17.07 3.16
CA SER A 106 -26.43 18.09 4.20
C SER A 106 -25.66 17.54 5.40
N SER A 107 -24.72 18.33 5.92
CA SER A 107 -23.95 18.02 7.13
C SER A 107 -24.80 18.06 8.42
N LYS A 108 -26.04 18.56 8.34
CA LYS A 108 -26.97 18.67 9.47
C LYS A 108 -27.91 17.47 9.61
N SER A 109 -27.90 16.53 8.67
CA SER A 109 -28.73 15.33 8.76
C SER A 109 -28.26 14.42 9.90
N CYS A 110 -29.20 13.71 10.56
CA CYS A 110 -28.88 12.76 11.65
C CYS A 110 -27.77 11.76 11.26
N ARG A 111 -27.82 11.21 10.04
CA ARG A 111 -26.78 10.32 9.49
C ARG A 111 -25.40 10.99 9.39
N ALA A 112 -25.35 12.27 9.02
CA ALA A 112 -24.09 13.02 8.95
C ALA A 112 -23.50 13.25 10.36
N TYR A 113 -24.35 13.46 11.37
CA TYR A 113 -23.92 13.57 12.76
C TYR A 113 -23.26 12.27 13.25
N ILE A 114 -23.88 11.13 12.96
CA ILE A 114 -23.30 9.81 13.28
C ILE A 114 -21.99 9.59 12.52
N HIS A 115 -21.93 9.93 11.23
CA HIS A 115 -20.70 9.77 10.43
C HIS A 115 -19.54 10.65 10.93
N ASN A 116 -19.83 11.86 11.41
CA ASN A 116 -18.81 12.80 11.88
C ASN A 116 -18.48 12.68 13.39
N GLY A 117 -19.22 11.86 14.14
CA GLY A 117 -19.09 11.73 15.60
C GLY A 117 -19.01 10.29 16.09
N PHE A 118 -19.28 10.08 17.39
CA PHE A 118 -19.33 8.77 18.07
C PHE A 118 -18.13 7.86 17.80
N TRP A 119 -16.90 8.39 17.95
CA TRP A 119 -15.68 7.64 17.62
C TRP A 119 -15.50 6.39 18.50
N LEU A 120 -15.71 6.46 19.82
CA LEU A 120 -15.52 5.27 20.66
C LEU A 120 -16.46 4.11 20.26
N ILE A 121 -17.72 4.41 19.96
CA ILE A 121 -18.71 3.41 19.54
C ILE A 121 -18.28 2.78 18.21
N LYS A 122 -17.79 3.57 17.27
CA LYS A 122 -17.27 3.07 15.99
C LYS A 122 -16.04 2.18 16.18
N LEU A 123 -15.16 2.53 17.12
CA LEU A 123 -14.00 1.71 17.44
C LEU A 123 -14.41 0.36 18.01
N ILE A 124 -15.39 0.34 18.92
CA ILE A 124 -15.96 -0.90 19.47
C ILE A 124 -16.62 -1.72 18.35
N LEU A 125 -17.38 -1.08 17.47
CA LEU A 125 -17.99 -1.75 16.32
C LEU A 125 -16.94 -2.36 15.39
N LEU A 126 -15.88 -1.60 15.06
CA LEU A 126 -14.77 -2.08 14.23
C LEU A 126 -14.08 -3.28 14.89
N ALA A 127 -13.75 -3.19 16.18
CA ALA A 127 -13.16 -4.30 16.92
C ALA A 127 -14.09 -5.53 16.94
N GLY A 128 -15.39 -5.32 17.16
CA GLY A 128 -16.39 -6.39 17.11
C GLY A 128 -16.47 -7.07 15.74
N MET A 129 -16.41 -6.31 14.64
CA MET A 129 -16.42 -6.86 13.28
C MET A 129 -15.11 -7.62 12.96
N CYS A 130 -13.95 -7.10 13.37
CA CYS A 130 -12.67 -7.78 13.20
C CYS A 130 -12.61 -9.09 14.00
N SER A 131 -13.04 -9.07 15.27
CA SER A 131 -13.10 -10.28 16.12
C SER A 131 -14.17 -11.26 15.62
N GLY A 132 -15.30 -10.76 15.13
CA GLY A 132 -16.39 -11.56 14.57
C GLY A 132 -15.97 -12.40 13.37
N ALA A 133 -15.05 -11.88 12.54
CA ALA A 133 -14.54 -12.59 11.37
C ALA A 133 -13.80 -13.89 11.71
N PHE A 134 -13.29 -14.04 12.94
CA PHE A 134 -12.64 -15.29 13.37
C PHE A 134 -13.60 -16.48 13.49
N PHE A 135 -14.90 -16.22 13.67
CA PHE A 135 -15.92 -17.26 13.82
C PHE A 135 -16.44 -17.83 12.50
N ILE A 136 -15.86 -17.46 11.35
CA ILE A 136 -16.22 -18.03 10.05
C ILE A 136 -15.71 -19.49 9.98
N PRO A 137 -16.62 -20.50 9.88
CA PRO A 137 -16.25 -21.91 10.00
C PRO A 137 -15.65 -22.49 8.71
N ASP A 138 -16.10 -22.05 7.53
CA ASP A 138 -15.60 -22.52 6.22
C ASP A 138 -14.40 -21.67 5.76
N GLN A 139 -13.23 -21.97 6.34
CA GLN A 139 -12.03 -21.16 6.14
C GLN A 139 -11.47 -21.24 4.71
N ASP A 140 -11.44 -22.42 4.09
CA ASP A 140 -10.77 -22.60 2.80
C ASP A 140 -11.54 -21.90 1.67
N THR A 141 -12.87 -22.08 1.63
CA THR A 141 -13.73 -21.38 0.67
C THR A 141 -13.67 -19.87 0.88
N PHE A 142 -13.72 -19.42 2.14
CA PHE A 142 -13.60 -18.00 2.48
C PHE A 142 -12.28 -17.40 2.01
N LEU A 143 -11.14 -18.03 2.34
CA LEU A 143 -9.82 -17.52 1.96
C LEU A 143 -9.63 -17.49 0.45
N ASN A 144 -10.09 -18.52 -0.26
CA ASN A 144 -9.99 -18.55 -1.72
C ASN A 144 -10.84 -17.45 -2.38
N ALA A 145 -12.08 -17.26 -1.92
CA ALA A 145 -12.94 -16.17 -2.42
C ALA A 145 -12.36 -14.79 -2.07
N TRP A 146 -11.93 -14.60 -0.82
CA TRP A 146 -11.38 -13.33 -0.35
C TRP A 146 -10.07 -12.97 -1.05
N ARG A 147 -9.27 -13.95 -1.48
CA ARG A 147 -8.07 -13.72 -2.30
C ARG A 147 -8.41 -13.04 -3.63
N TYR A 148 -9.46 -13.46 -4.33
CA TYR A 148 -9.89 -12.84 -5.58
C TYR A 148 -10.50 -11.44 -5.37
N VAL A 149 -11.29 -11.28 -4.31
CA VAL A 149 -11.84 -9.97 -3.92
C VAL A 149 -10.69 -9.01 -3.58
N GLY A 150 -9.71 -9.48 -2.81
CA GLY A 150 -8.51 -8.74 -2.44
C GLY A 150 -7.66 -8.36 -3.66
N ALA A 151 -7.45 -9.27 -4.61
CA ALA A 151 -6.74 -8.97 -5.85
C ALA A 151 -7.45 -7.89 -6.68
N THR A 152 -8.78 -7.99 -6.80
CA THR A 152 -9.61 -7.00 -7.52
C THR A 152 -9.58 -5.64 -6.82
N GLY A 153 -9.74 -5.62 -5.51
CA GLY A 153 -9.64 -4.40 -4.69
C GLY A 153 -8.25 -3.77 -4.74
N GLY A 154 -7.20 -4.57 -4.71
CA GLY A 154 -5.81 -4.13 -4.85
C GLY A 154 -5.54 -3.47 -6.20
N PHE A 155 -6.04 -4.05 -7.29
CA PHE A 155 -5.94 -3.44 -8.62
C PHE A 155 -6.62 -2.06 -8.67
N LEU A 156 -7.86 -1.96 -8.18
CA LEU A 156 -8.59 -0.68 -8.11
C LEU A 156 -7.85 0.33 -7.22
N PHE A 157 -7.30 -0.12 -6.10
CA PHE A 157 -6.55 0.72 -5.19
C PHE A 157 -5.26 1.24 -5.81
N ILE A 158 -4.49 0.42 -6.52
CA ILE A 158 -3.29 0.85 -7.25
C ILE A 158 -3.65 1.91 -8.30
N ALA A 159 -4.77 1.77 -9.00
CA ALA A 159 -5.23 2.78 -9.95
C ALA A 159 -5.56 4.13 -9.26
N ILE A 160 -6.27 4.10 -8.14
CA ILE A 160 -6.55 5.30 -7.33
C ILE A 160 -5.24 5.90 -6.79
N GLN A 161 -4.33 5.06 -6.29
CA GLN A 161 -3.03 5.45 -5.76
C GLN A 161 -2.20 6.17 -6.83
N LEU A 162 -2.21 5.67 -8.07
CA LEU A 162 -1.54 6.29 -9.20
C LEU A 162 -2.12 7.67 -9.52
N ILE A 163 -3.46 7.82 -9.52
CA ILE A 163 -4.12 9.12 -9.76
C ILE A 163 -3.72 10.13 -8.68
N LEU A 164 -3.79 9.76 -7.40
CA LEU A 164 -3.37 10.61 -6.29
C LEU A 164 -1.89 11.00 -6.38
N LEU A 165 -1.03 10.07 -6.78
CA LEU A 165 0.40 10.32 -6.94
C LEU A 165 0.67 11.31 -8.09
N VAL A 166 -0.07 11.20 -9.21
CA VAL A 166 0.01 12.15 -10.34
C VAL A 166 -0.43 13.54 -9.90
N GLU A 167 -1.54 13.67 -9.18
CA GLU A 167 -2.02 14.95 -8.66
C GLU A 167 -1.03 15.58 -7.68
N PHE A 168 -0.47 14.77 -6.78
CA PHE A 168 0.59 15.18 -5.87
C PHE A 168 1.81 15.70 -6.63
N ALA A 169 2.28 14.96 -7.63
CA ALA A 169 3.43 15.33 -8.44
C ALA A 169 3.19 16.64 -9.21
N HIS A 170 2.00 16.83 -9.79
CA HIS A 170 1.62 18.09 -10.44
C HIS A 170 1.62 19.27 -9.47
N LYS A 171 1.03 19.09 -8.28
CA LYS A 171 0.96 20.14 -7.26
C LYS A 171 2.35 20.50 -6.73
N TRP A 172 3.21 19.49 -6.53
CA TRP A 172 4.60 19.70 -6.16
C TRP A 172 5.32 20.51 -7.24
N ASN A 173 5.26 20.04 -8.50
CA ASN A 173 5.91 20.71 -9.63
C ASN A 173 5.45 22.17 -9.73
N LYS A 174 4.14 22.43 -9.74
CA LYS A 174 3.58 23.79 -9.79
C LYS A 174 4.11 24.69 -8.67
N ASN A 175 4.13 24.19 -7.43
CA ASN A 175 4.60 24.98 -6.28
C ASN A 175 6.09 25.33 -6.38
N TRP A 176 6.91 24.38 -6.82
CA TRP A 176 8.37 24.57 -6.92
C TRP A 176 8.76 25.41 -8.13
N THR A 177 8.08 25.22 -9.27
CA THR A 177 8.26 26.10 -10.44
C THR A 177 7.86 27.54 -10.13
N ALA A 178 6.78 27.76 -9.35
CA ALA A 178 6.44 29.10 -8.88
C ALA A 178 7.56 29.70 -8.01
N GLY A 179 8.16 28.92 -7.11
CA GLY A 179 9.32 29.34 -6.33
C GLY A 179 10.57 29.65 -7.18
N ALA A 180 10.79 28.89 -8.25
CA ALA A 180 11.91 29.06 -9.18
C ALA A 180 11.85 30.39 -9.95
N ASN A 181 10.65 30.87 -10.27
CA ASN A 181 10.46 32.19 -10.90
C ASN A 181 10.90 33.35 -10.01
N HIS A 182 10.91 33.15 -8.68
CA HIS A 182 11.31 34.19 -7.72
C HIS A 182 12.76 34.05 -7.25
N LYS A 183 13.28 32.82 -7.15
CA LYS A 183 14.62 32.55 -6.61
C LYS A 183 15.29 31.39 -7.35
N GLN A 184 16.49 31.64 -7.88
CA GLN A 184 17.27 30.70 -8.67
C GLN A 184 17.62 29.40 -7.92
N MET A 185 17.69 29.43 -6.59
CA MET A 185 17.90 28.25 -5.72
C MET A 185 16.83 27.16 -5.93
N TRP A 186 15.56 27.55 -6.14
CA TRP A 186 14.47 26.59 -6.36
C TRP A 186 14.59 25.88 -7.70
N SER A 187 15.14 26.54 -8.72
CA SER A 187 15.44 25.91 -10.01
C SER A 187 16.53 24.84 -9.86
N GLY A 188 17.61 25.16 -9.14
CA GLY A 188 18.67 24.19 -8.83
C GLY A 188 18.17 22.99 -8.02
N LEU A 189 17.31 23.23 -7.01
CA LEU A 189 16.72 22.18 -6.20
C LEU A 189 15.76 21.29 -7.02
N LEU A 190 14.94 21.88 -7.89
CA LEU A 190 14.05 21.15 -8.79
C LEU A 190 14.84 20.24 -9.75
N ALA A 191 15.94 20.75 -10.32
CA ALA A 191 16.83 19.99 -11.18
C ALA A 191 17.49 18.83 -10.42
N LEU A 192 17.99 19.08 -9.21
CA LEU A 192 18.62 18.07 -8.36
C LEU A 192 17.65 16.93 -8.00
N VAL A 193 16.45 17.27 -7.52
CA VAL A 193 15.43 16.27 -7.16
C VAL A 193 15.03 15.44 -8.37
N THR A 194 14.85 16.10 -9.53
CA THR A 194 14.53 15.40 -10.77
C THR A 194 15.65 14.45 -11.17
N LEU A 195 16.91 14.89 -11.13
CA LEU A 195 18.07 14.06 -11.43
C LEU A 195 18.12 12.82 -10.51
N ILE A 196 17.92 13.01 -9.20
CA ILE A 196 17.91 11.90 -8.23
C ILE A 196 16.82 10.89 -8.56
N LEU A 197 15.60 11.34 -8.89
CA LEU A 197 14.50 10.43 -9.24
C LEU A 197 14.83 9.60 -10.48
N TYR A 198 15.38 10.20 -11.53
CA TYR A 198 15.79 9.44 -12.72
C TYR A 198 16.94 8.49 -12.43
N SER A 199 17.94 8.91 -11.63
CA SER A 199 19.03 8.03 -11.20
C SER A 199 18.51 6.81 -10.43
N VAL A 200 17.55 7.01 -9.52
CA VAL A 200 16.91 5.91 -8.77
C VAL A 200 16.12 5.00 -9.71
N ALA A 201 15.34 5.55 -10.64
CA ALA A 201 14.57 4.75 -11.59
C ALA A 201 15.47 3.91 -12.52
N VAL A 202 16.54 4.51 -13.04
CA VAL A 202 17.53 3.82 -13.89
C VAL A 202 18.28 2.76 -13.07
N ALA A 203 18.73 3.09 -11.85
CA ALA A 203 19.38 2.12 -10.99
C ALA A 203 18.46 0.93 -10.68
N ALA A 204 17.18 1.18 -10.36
CA ALA A 204 16.20 0.12 -10.13
C ALA A 204 16.01 -0.76 -11.37
N LEU A 205 15.91 -0.16 -12.57
CA LEU A 205 15.81 -0.89 -13.83
C LEU A 205 17.03 -1.78 -14.08
N VAL A 206 18.24 -1.24 -13.89
CA VAL A 206 19.49 -1.98 -14.07
C VAL A 206 19.60 -3.12 -13.06
N LEU A 207 19.31 -2.88 -11.78
CA LEU A 207 19.34 -3.90 -10.75
C LEU A 207 18.32 -5.02 -11.05
N MET A 208 17.09 -4.67 -11.47
CA MET A 208 16.11 -5.67 -11.88
C MET A 208 16.57 -6.47 -13.09
N ALA A 209 17.18 -5.82 -14.09
CA ALA A 209 17.72 -6.52 -15.25
C ALA A 209 18.86 -7.48 -14.87
N LEU A 210 19.76 -7.09 -13.97
CA LEU A 210 20.88 -7.92 -13.54
C LEU A 210 20.46 -9.11 -12.67
N PHE A 211 19.52 -8.92 -11.73
CA PHE A 211 19.18 -9.93 -10.74
C PHE A 211 17.96 -10.79 -11.10
N TYR A 212 17.02 -10.29 -11.92
CA TYR A 212 15.77 -10.99 -12.24
C TYR A 212 15.72 -11.51 -13.68
N THR A 213 16.82 -11.43 -14.44
CA THR A 213 16.91 -11.99 -15.80
C THR A 213 18.13 -12.90 -15.96
N HIS A 214 18.01 -13.92 -16.82
CA HIS A 214 19.07 -14.88 -17.12
C HIS A 214 19.11 -15.13 -18.63
N SER A 215 20.26 -15.42 -19.24
CA SER A 215 20.36 -15.66 -20.70
C SER A 215 19.45 -16.81 -21.16
N GLU A 216 19.58 -17.95 -20.49
CA GLU A 216 18.87 -19.22 -20.78
C GLU A 216 17.39 -19.25 -20.36
N GLY A 217 16.82 -18.16 -19.80
CA GLY A 217 15.46 -18.18 -19.25
C GLY A 217 14.83 -16.81 -18.97
N CYS A 218 13.82 -16.79 -18.10
CA CYS A 218 13.17 -15.58 -17.59
C CYS A 218 12.52 -14.66 -18.65
N MET A 219 11.99 -15.20 -19.76
CA MET A 219 11.44 -14.39 -20.87
C MET A 219 10.37 -13.40 -20.40
N TYR A 220 9.44 -13.81 -19.53
CA TYR A 220 8.42 -12.93 -18.99
C TYR A 220 8.99 -11.76 -18.18
N ASN A 221 10.05 -12.01 -17.39
CA ASN A 221 10.70 -10.97 -16.61
C ASN A 221 11.40 -9.95 -17.54
N LYS A 222 12.09 -10.44 -18.57
CA LYS A 222 12.72 -9.60 -19.61
C LYS A 222 11.68 -8.71 -20.31
N VAL A 223 10.56 -9.29 -20.74
CA VAL A 223 9.47 -8.56 -21.40
C VAL A 223 8.87 -7.52 -20.46
N LEU A 224 8.58 -7.88 -19.20
CA LEU A 224 7.99 -6.96 -18.22
C LEU A 224 8.91 -5.76 -17.93
N ILE A 225 10.20 -6.00 -17.68
CA ILE A 225 11.20 -4.96 -17.45
C ILE A 225 11.34 -4.08 -18.70
N GLY A 226 11.45 -4.69 -19.89
CA GLY A 226 11.61 -3.97 -21.15
C GLY A 226 10.41 -3.08 -21.49
N VAL A 227 9.19 -3.59 -21.34
CA VAL A 227 7.95 -2.84 -21.61
C VAL A 227 7.78 -1.69 -20.61
N ASN A 228 7.90 -1.95 -19.30
CA ASN A 228 7.73 -0.90 -18.30
C ASN A 228 8.84 0.16 -18.38
N GLY A 229 10.09 -0.27 -18.57
CA GLY A 229 11.21 0.65 -18.80
C GLY A 229 11.03 1.51 -20.06
N GLY A 230 10.61 0.89 -21.16
CA GLY A 230 10.31 1.59 -22.42
C GLY A 230 9.16 2.59 -22.28
N LEU A 231 8.09 2.23 -21.58
CA LEU A 231 6.96 3.12 -21.31
C LEU A 231 7.36 4.31 -20.42
N CYS A 232 8.22 4.09 -19.41
CA CYS A 232 8.77 5.18 -18.61
C CYS A 232 9.61 6.14 -19.46
N LEU A 233 10.50 5.63 -20.31
CA LEU A 233 11.29 6.46 -21.24
C LEU A 233 10.38 7.25 -22.19
N PHE A 234 9.38 6.60 -22.77
CA PHE A 234 8.41 7.25 -23.65
C PHE A 234 7.65 8.38 -22.92
N ALA A 235 7.15 8.11 -21.71
CA ALA A 235 6.46 9.11 -20.90
C ALA A 235 7.36 10.32 -20.57
N SER A 236 8.65 10.08 -20.29
CA SER A 236 9.63 11.14 -20.07
C SER A 236 9.89 11.98 -21.31
N LEU A 237 10.00 11.37 -22.50
CA LEU A 237 10.14 12.09 -23.76
C LEU A 237 8.91 12.95 -24.07
N VAL A 238 7.71 12.40 -23.84
CA VAL A 238 6.44 13.12 -24.01
C VAL A 238 6.36 14.32 -23.05
N ALA A 239 6.83 14.18 -21.80
CA ALA A 239 6.85 15.28 -20.83
C ALA A 239 7.80 16.44 -21.21
N ILE A 240 8.84 16.17 -22.02
CA ILE A 240 9.75 17.20 -22.54
C ILE A 240 9.23 17.83 -23.83
N SER A 241 8.32 17.16 -24.55
CA SER A 241 7.84 17.61 -25.85
C SER A 241 7.23 19.03 -25.79
N PRO A 242 7.65 19.95 -26.68
CA PRO A 242 7.09 21.31 -26.75
C PRO A 242 5.57 21.33 -26.93
N CYS A 243 5.01 20.34 -27.64
CA CYS A 243 3.57 20.22 -27.86
C CYS A 243 2.78 20.06 -26.53
N VAL A 244 3.34 19.27 -25.60
CA VAL A 244 2.73 19.03 -24.29
C VAL A 244 2.95 20.22 -23.37
N GLN A 245 4.16 20.78 -23.32
CA GLN A 245 4.48 21.92 -22.46
C GLN A 245 3.67 23.17 -22.82
N ASN A 246 3.39 23.40 -24.10
CA ASN A 246 2.57 24.52 -24.56
C ASN A 246 1.10 24.42 -24.10
N ARG A 247 0.57 23.20 -23.95
CA ARG A 247 -0.80 22.98 -23.49
C ARG A 247 -0.90 22.84 -21.97
N GLN A 248 0.13 22.29 -21.33
CA GLN A 248 0.17 22.06 -19.90
C GLN A 248 1.56 22.42 -19.33
N PRO A 249 1.83 23.71 -19.04
CA PRO A 249 3.15 24.18 -18.60
C PRO A 249 3.55 23.67 -17.20
N HIS A 250 2.61 23.06 -16.47
CA HIS A 250 2.85 22.45 -15.17
C HIS A 250 3.12 20.94 -15.25
N SER A 251 3.04 20.33 -16.44
CA SER A 251 3.58 18.99 -16.69
C SER A 251 5.08 19.13 -16.90
N GLY A 252 5.86 18.53 -16.02
CA GLY A 252 7.31 18.71 -16.00
C GLY A 252 8.05 17.41 -15.74
N LEU A 253 9.37 17.46 -15.89
CA LEU A 253 10.26 16.32 -15.77
C LEU A 253 10.22 15.67 -14.38
N LEU A 254 9.92 16.46 -13.33
CA LEU A 254 9.70 15.98 -11.97
C LEU A 254 8.54 14.98 -11.89
N GLN A 255 7.44 15.27 -12.57
CA GLN A 255 6.25 14.43 -12.55
C GLN A 255 6.53 13.07 -13.18
N SER A 256 7.09 13.05 -14.40
CA SER A 256 7.45 11.79 -15.07
C SER A 256 8.51 11.01 -14.31
N GLY A 257 9.43 11.68 -13.61
CA GLY A 257 10.40 11.03 -12.72
C GLY A 257 9.74 10.30 -11.53
N ILE A 258 8.83 10.95 -10.81
CA ILE A 258 8.09 10.33 -9.68
C ILE A 258 7.29 9.11 -10.16
N ILE A 259 6.57 9.25 -11.27
CA ILE A 259 5.78 8.14 -11.83
C ILE A 259 6.69 7.01 -12.29
N SER A 260 7.84 7.30 -12.89
CA SER A 260 8.82 6.27 -13.29
C SER A 260 9.34 5.49 -12.08
N CYS A 261 9.69 6.15 -10.98
CA CYS A 261 10.07 5.48 -9.74
C CYS A 261 8.96 4.55 -9.22
N TYR A 262 7.69 5.00 -9.27
CA TYR A 262 6.55 4.19 -8.84
C TYR A 262 6.32 2.97 -9.75
N VAL A 263 6.43 3.13 -11.07
CA VAL A 263 6.35 2.01 -12.01
C VAL A 263 7.49 1.02 -11.81
N MET A 264 8.72 1.49 -11.55
CA MET A 264 9.85 0.60 -11.21
C MET A 264 9.59 -0.14 -9.89
N TYR A 265 9.02 0.51 -8.88
CA TYR A 265 8.61 -0.14 -7.63
C TYR A 265 7.54 -1.23 -7.87
N LEU A 266 6.49 -0.94 -8.65
CA LEU A 266 5.46 -1.93 -8.98
C LEU A 266 6.04 -3.11 -9.80
N THR A 267 6.98 -2.82 -10.70
CA THR A 267 7.68 -3.85 -11.49
C THR A 267 8.51 -4.74 -10.58
N PHE A 268 9.27 -4.16 -9.66
CA PHE A 268 10.04 -4.89 -8.66
C PHE A 268 9.13 -5.77 -7.78
N SER A 269 8.05 -5.20 -7.25
CA SER A 269 7.06 -5.93 -6.45
C SER A 269 6.45 -7.13 -7.20
N ALA A 270 6.12 -6.96 -8.48
CA ALA A 270 5.60 -8.04 -9.32
C ALA A 270 6.64 -9.15 -9.56
N LEU A 271 7.90 -8.79 -9.80
CA LEU A 271 9.00 -9.74 -10.00
C LEU A 271 9.32 -10.52 -8.72
N SER A 272 9.40 -9.85 -7.57
CA SER A 272 9.64 -10.50 -6.27
C SER A 272 8.52 -11.46 -5.84
N SER A 273 7.31 -11.26 -6.37
CA SER A 273 6.14 -12.10 -6.03
C SER A 273 6.04 -13.38 -6.87
N LYS A 274 6.83 -13.49 -7.94
CA LYS A 274 6.82 -14.66 -8.82
C LYS A 274 7.61 -15.82 -8.17
N PRO A 275 7.10 -17.06 -8.19
CA PRO A 275 7.86 -18.20 -7.69
C PRO A 275 9.14 -18.42 -8.52
N PRO A 276 10.23 -18.91 -7.89
CA PRO A 276 11.48 -19.18 -8.58
C PRO A 276 11.32 -20.25 -9.66
N GLU A 277 12.07 -20.10 -10.76
CA GLU A 277 12.18 -21.10 -11.81
C GLU A 277 13.49 -21.88 -11.63
N THR A 278 13.47 -23.21 -11.80
CA THR A 278 14.67 -24.05 -11.73
C THR A 278 14.98 -24.62 -13.10
N ILE A 279 16.23 -24.47 -13.56
CA ILE A 279 16.72 -25.09 -14.80
C ILE A 279 17.93 -25.98 -14.49
N LEU A 280 18.23 -26.93 -15.39
CA LEU A 280 19.45 -27.73 -15.33
C LEU A 280 20.59 -26.95 -15.95
N ASP A 281 21.68 -26.77 -15.20
CA ASP A 281 22.93 -26.20 -15.70
C ASP A 281 23.68 -27.21 -16.60
N GLU A 282 24.73 -26.77 -17.31
CA GLU A 282 25.58 -27.62 -18.16
C GLU A 282 26.16 -28.84 -17.41
N ASN A 283 26.27 -28.75 -16.08
CA ASN A 283 26.72 -29.82 -15.19
C ASN A 283 25.58 -30.72 -14.65
N ASN A 284 24.37 -30.65 -15.21
CA ASN A 284 23.18 -31.40 -14.77
C ASN A 284 22.76 -31.10 -13.31
N GLN A 285 23.08 -29.91 -12.81
CA GLN A 285 22.65 -29.46 -11.47
C GLN A 285 21.44 -28.53 -11.58
N ASN A 286 20.48 -28.68 -10.66
CA ASN A 286 19.32 -27.80 -10.58
C ASN A 286 19.74 -26.42 -10.03
N ILE A 287 19.80 -25.41 -10.90
CA ILE A 287 20.06 -24.03 -10.52
C ILE A 287 18.74 -23.25 -10.48
N THR A 288 18.64 -22.32 -9.54
CA THR A 288 17.45 -21.45 -9.42
C THR A 288 17.73 -20.15 -10.16
N ILE A 289 16.94 -19.85 -11.18
CA ILE A 289 17.09 -18.66 -12.01
C ILE A 289 15.99 -17.63 -11.73
N CYS A 290 16.20 -16.41 -12.25
CA CYS A 290 15.27 -15.29 -12.16
C CYS A 290 15.03 -14.76 -10.74
N VAL A 291 15.91 -15.06 -9.80
CA VAL A 291 15.90 -14.58 -8.44
C VAL A 291 17.28 -14.04 -8.06
N PRO A 292 17.36 -13.04 -7.18
CA PRO A 292 18.64 -12.53 -6.70
C PRO A 292 19.39 -13.61 -5.91
N GLU A 293 20.53 -14.08 -6.43
CA GLU A 293 21.49 -14.93 -5.70
C GLU A 293 22.27 -14.09 -4.66
N PHE A 294 21.58 -13.56 -3.65
CA PHE A 294 22.25 -13.09 -2.44
C PHE A 294 22.31 -14.26 -1.46
N SER A 295 23.51 -14.83 -1.28
CA SER A 295 23.80 -15.79 -0.20
C SER A 295 23.19 -15.30 1.12
N GLN A 296 22.27 -16.08 1.70
CA GLN A 296 21.55 -15.82 2.96
C GLN A 296 20.61 -14.59 3.02
N GLY A 297 20.01 -14.16 1.89
CA GLY A 297 19.25 -12.90 1.81
C GLY A 297 17.73 -12.94 1.64
N LEU A 298 17.07 -14.10 1.46
CA LEU A 298 15.65 -14.18 1.03
C LEU A 298 14.67 -13.38 1.93
N HIS A 299 15.00 -13.19 3.20
CA HIS A 299 14.17 -12.43 4.14
C HIS A 299 14.21 -10.90 3.93
N ARG A 300 15.22 -10.36 3.22
CA ARG A 300 15.47 -8.92 3.09
C ARG A 300 14.62 -8.26 1.99
N ASP A 301 14.31 -9.00 0.92
CA ASP A 301 13.55 -8.47 -0.23
C ASP A 301 12.05 -8.37 0.06
N GLU A 302 11.44 -9.40 0.68
CA GLU A 302 10.03 -9.35 1.12
C GLU A 302 9.78 -8.18 2.09
N ASN A 303 10.69 -7.96 3.03
CA ASN A 303 10.61 -6.87 4.00
C ASN A 303 10.76 -5.49 3.33
N LEU A 304 11.63 -5.38 2.31
CA LEU A 304 11.84 -4.12 1.59
C LEU A 304 10.65 -3.77 0.69
N VAL A 305 10.12 -4.73 -0.08
CA VAL A 305 8.92 -4.54 -0.91
C VAL A 305 7.72 -4.15 -0.05
N THR A 306 7.51 -4.88 1.05
CA THR A 306 6.40 -4.65 1.98
C THR A 306 6.56 -3.32 2.71
N GLY A 307 7.77 -2.96 3.14
CA GLY A 307 8.05 -1.70 3.82
C GLY A 307 7.86 -0.47 2.92
N LEU A 308 8.38 -0.52 1.69
CA LEU A 308 8.17 0.54 0.70
C LEU A 308 6.68 0.65 0.33
N GLY A 309 6.00 -0.46 0.09
CA GLY A 309 4.58 -0.49 -0.23
C GLY A 309 3.72 0.11 0.87
N THR A 310 3.98 -0.26 2.12
CA THR A 310 3.29 0.29 3.29
C THR A 310 3.53 1.79 3.45
N THR A 311 4.75 2.25 3.18
CA THR A 311 5.09 3.68 3.23
C THR A 311 4.34 4.48 2.17
N ILE A 312 4.32 4.00 0.92
CA ILE A 312 3.57 4.65 -0.17
C ILE A 312 2.07 4.60 0.11
N LEU A 313 1.55 3.48 0.63
CA LEU A 313 0.15 3.33 1.05
C LEU A 313 -0.24 4.41 2.07
N PHE A 314 0.49 4.54 3.17
CA PHE A 314 0.19 5.54 4.19
C PHE A 314 0.38 6.96 3.67
N GLY A 315 1.41 7.21 2.84
CA GLY A 315 1.60 8.50 2.19
C GLY A 315 0.39 8.93 1.35
N CYS A 316 -0.14 8.02 0.54
CA CYS A 316 -1.32 8.30 -0.30
C CYS A 316 -2.61 8.46 0.53
N ILE A 317 -2.81 7.64 1.56
CA ILE A 317 -3.99 7.75 2.44
C ILE A 317 -3.99 9.08 3.19
N LEU A 318 -2.83 9.51 3.69
CA LEU A 318 -2.70 10.80 4.41
C LEU A 318 -2.79 12.00 3.48
N TYR A 319 -2.47 11.83 2.19
CA TYR A 319 -2.61 12.87 1.18
C TYR A 319 -4.07 13.10 0.75
N SER A 320 -4.89 12.04 0.72
CA SER A 320 -6.31 12.07 0.32
C SER A 320 -7.23 12.85 1.28
#